data_AF-A0A3N5ER10-F1
#
_entry.id   AF-A0A3N5ER10-F1
#
_cell.length_a   1.000
_cell.length_b   1.000
_cell.length_c   1.000
_cell.angle_alpha   90.00
_cell.angle_beta   90.00
_cell.angle_gamma   90.00
#
_symmetry.space_group_name_H-M   'P 1'
#
loop_
_entity.id
_entity.type
_entity.pdbx_description
1 polymer ?
#
loop_
_entity_poly.entity_id
_entity_poly.type
_entity_poly.pdbx_seq_one_letter_code
_entity_poly.pdbx_strand_id
1 'polypeptide(L)'
;MSAGLPLLILSILSVVVVVTWSLKGDGDAGRRRTVASVWGVLLVACWAAVLALGAEDPRAGAATAVAFVVALAGLFVPQIQKWLSRGR
;
A
#
# COMPACT_ATOMS: atom_id res chain seq x y z
N MET A 1 5.66 -3.16 -22.73
CA MET A 1 5.66 -2.60 -21.36
C MET A 1 4.53 -3.25 -20.59
N SER A 2 4.84 -4.21 -19.71
CA SER A 2 3.85 -4.97 -18.93
C SER A 2 4.02 -4.74 -17.43
N ALA A 3 4.34 -3.51 -17.02
CA ALA A 3 4.58 -3.15 -15.61
C ALA A 3 3.29 -2.99 -14.79
N GLY A 4 2.13 -2.84 -15.44
CA GLY A 4 0.84 -2.70 -14.74
C GLY A 4 0.40 -3.98 -14.02
N LEU A 5 0.69 -5.15 -14.59
CA LEU A 5 0.31 -6.45 -14.04
C LEU A 5 1.04 -6.77 -12.71
N PRO A 6 2.37 -6.64 -12.59
CA PRO A 6 3.05 -6.84 -11.31
C PRO A 6 2.65 -5.80 -10.26
N LEU A 7 2.41 -4.54 -10.65
CA LEU A 7 1.91 -3.51 -9.74
C LEU A 7 0.51 -3.87 -9.18
N LEU A 8 -0.37 -4.40 -10.03
CA LEU A 8 -1.72 -4.81 -9.65
C LEU A 8 -1.69 -5.99 -8.67
N ILE A 9 -0.88 -7.02 -8.96
CA ILE A 9 -0.69 -8.15 -8.05
C ILE A 9 -0.17 -7.66 -6.69
N LEU A 10 0.86 -6.82 -6.68
CA LEU A 10 1.42 -6.28 -5.45
C LEU A 10 0.41 -5.43 -4.68
N SER A 11 -0.38 -4.62 -5.37
CA SER A 11 -1.42 -3.80 -4.74
C SER A 11 -2.46 -4.69 -4.04
N ILE A 12 -2.93 -5.75 -4.71
CA ILE A 12 -3.86 -6.72 -4.11
C ILE A 12 -3.22 -7.38 -2.89
N LEU A 13 -1.98 -7.87 -3.03
CA LEU A 13 -1.27 -8.53 -1.93
C LEU A 13 -1.10 -7.59 -0.73
N SER A 14 -0.74 -6.34 -0.99
CA SER A 14 -0.61 -5.25 0.00
C SER A 14 -1.92 -5.04 0.76
N VAL A 15 -3.04 -4.93 0.05
CA VAL A 15 -4.36 -4.77 0.66
C VAL A 15 -4.71 -6.00 1.50
N VAL A 16 -4.51 -7.21 0.98
CA VAL A 16 -4.80 -8.45 1.72
C VAL A 16 -3.99 -8.52 3.02
N VAL A 17 -2.70 -8.22 2.97
CA VAL A 17 -1.82 -8.21 4.16
C VAL A 17 -2.28 -7.16 5.18
N VAL A 18 -2.55 -5.93 4.73
CA VAL A 18 -2.96 -4.84 5.62
C VAL A 18 -4.33 -5.09 6.24
N VAL A 19 -5.29 -5.61 5.47
CA VAL A 19 -6.64 -5.95 5.95
C VAL A 19 -6.59 -7.13 6.92
N THR A 20 -5.89 -8.21 6.57
CA THR A 20 -5.75 -9.37 7.47
C THR A 20 -5.09 -9.00 8.78
N TRP A 21 -4.03 -8.17 8.74
CA TRP A 21 -3.42 -7.61 9.95
C TRP A 21 -4.36 -6.67 10.71
N SER A 22 -5.14 -5.83 10.02
CA SER A 22 -6.11 -4.97 10.69
C SER A 22 -7.19 -5.76 11.43
N LEU A 23 -7.58 -6.93 10.93
CA LEU A 23 -8.61 -7.79 11.53
C LEU A 23 -8.05 -8.70 12.64
N LYS A 24 -6.87 -9.31 12.42
CA LYS A 24 -6.32 -10.37 13.28
C LYS A 24 -5.03 -10.00 14.01
N GLY A 25 -4.45 -8.84 13.74
CA GLY A 25 -3.20 -8.41 14.35
C GLY A 25 -3.30 -8.20 15.87
N ASP A 26 -2.16 -8.19 16.54
CA ASP A 26 -2.08 -7.84 17.95
C ASP A 26 -2.01 -6.31 18.16
N GLY A 27 -2.49 -5.86 19.32
CA GLY A 27 -2.49 -4.45 19.72
C GLY A 27 -3.81 -3.71 19.48
N ASP A 28 -3.77 -2.39 19.63
CA ASP A 28 -4.94 -1.51 19.58
C ASP A 28 -5.66 -1.59 18.22
N ALA A 29 -6.92 -2.05 18.25
CA ALA A 29 -7.76 -2.18 17.07
C ALA A 29 -8.08 -0.84 16.38
N GLY A 30 -8.22 0.24 17.16
CA GLY A 30 -8.43 1.60 16.63
C GLY A 30 -7.22 2.11 15.87
N ARG A 31 -6.02 1.90 16.41
CA ARG A 31 -4.76 2.25 15.72
C ARG A 31 -4.59 1.46 14.44
N ARG A 32 -4.84 0.15 14.47
CA ARG A 32 -4.74 -0.74 13.29
C ARG A 32 -5.70 -0.31 12.18
N ARG A 33 -6.97 -0.04 12.52
CA ARG A 33 -7.97 0.41 11.57
C ARG A 33 -7.57 1.76 10.96
N THR A 34 -7.06 2.70 11.76
CA THR A 34 -6.59 4.00 11.26
C THR A 34 -5.44 3.83 10.27
N VAL A 35 -4.42 3.02 10.61
CA VAL A 35 -3.29 2.73 9.70
C VAL A 35 -3.77 2.07 8.42
N ALA A 36 -4.66 1.08 8.51
CA ALA A 36 -5.21 0.41 7.33
C ALA A 36 -6.03 1.35 6.44
N SER A 37 -6.83 2.24 7.02
CA SER A 37 -7.60 3.25 6.28
C SER A 37 -6.69 4.25 5.58
N VAL A 38 -5.69 4.81 6.28
CA VAL A 38 -4.71 5.73 5.68
C VAL A 38 -3.98 5.06 4.52
N TRP A 39 -3.58 3.81 4.72
CA TRP A 39 -2.90 3.01 3.70
C TRP A 39 -3.78 2.76 2.46
N GLY A 40 -5.05 2.40 2.67
CA GLY A 40 -6.02 2.22 1.60
C GLY A 40 -6.23 3.48 0.77
N VAL A 41 -6.40 4.64 1.44
CA VAL A 41 -6.54 5.94 0.76
C VAL A 41 -5.30 6.27 -0.07
N LEU A 42 -4.10 6.01 0.46
CA LEU A 42 -2.85 6.25 -0.26
C LEU A 42 -2.72 5.39 -1.53
N LEU A 43 -3.08 4.11 -1.44
CA LEU A 43 -3.10 3.19 -2.59
C LEU A 43 -4.08 3.63 -3.67
N VAL A 44 -5.30 4.04 -3.26
CA VAL A 44 -6.31 4.56 -4.19
C VAL A 44 -5.82 5.83 -4.87
N ALA A 45 -5.20 6.76 -4.13
CA ALA A 45 -4.64 7.98 -4.68
C ALA A 45 -3.51 7.70 -5.70
N CYS A 46 -2.65 6.71 -5.41
CA CYS A 46 -1.60 6.28 -6.35
C CYS A 46 -2.19 5.71 -7.65
N TRP A 47 -3.22 4.85 -7.56
CA TRP A 47 -3.90 4.33 -8.74
C TRP A 47 -4.63 5.42 -9.52
N ALA A 48 -5.28 6.35 -8.84
CA ALA A 48 -5.92 7.50 -9.49
C ALA A 48 -4.90 8.34 -10.27
N ALA A 49 -3.71 8.58 -9.71
CA ALA A 49 -2.63 9.30 -10.40
C ALA A 49 -2.10 8.53 -11.62
N VAL A 50 -1.91 7.21 -11.50
CA VAL A 50 -1.47 6.36 -12.62
C VAL A 50 -2.51 6.36 -13.74
N LEU A 51 -3.80 6.28 -13.42
CA LEU A 51 -4.88 6.30 -14.40
C LEU A 51 -5.08 7.69 -15.02
N ALA A 52 -4.87 8.76 -14.26
CA ALA A 52 -5.05 10.14 -14.73
C ALA A 52 -3.96 10.60 -15.69
N LEU A 53 -2.72 10.14 -15.53
CA LEU A 53 -1.60 10.48 -16.42
C LEU A 53 -1.63 9.67 -17.73
N GLY A 54 -2.30 8.51 -17.76
CA GLY A 54 -2.28 7.66 -18.96
C GLY A 54 -0.89 7.14 -19.32
N ALA A 55 -0.79 6.29 -20.34
CA ALA A 55 0.48 5.61 -20.68
C ALA A 55 1.49 6.50 -21.44
N GLU A 56 1.00 7.58 -22.06
CA GLU A 56 1.77 8.46 -22.95
C GLU A 56 2.46 9.60 -22.18
N ASP A 57 2.05 9.88 -20.93
CA ASP A 57 2.67 10.93 -20.13
C ASP A 57 4.06 10.49 -19.62
N PRO A 58 5.10 11.32 -19.74
CA PRO A 58 6.44 11.01 -19.22
C PRO A 58 6.45 10.88 -17.68
N ARG A 59 5.44 11.42 -17.01
CA ARG A 59 5.27 11.33 -15.55
C ARG A 59 4.62 10.02 -15.11
N ALA A 60 4.02 9.26 -16.03
CA ALA A 60 3.36 8.00 -15.72
C ALA A 60 4.32 6.96 -15.14
N GLY A 61 5.59 6.97 -15.59
CA GLY A 61 6.67 6.15 -15.03
C GLY A 61 6.96 6.46 -13.56
N ALA A 62 6.99 7.74 -13.19
CA ALA A 62 7.18 8.15 -11.80
C ALA A 62 5.96 7.77 -10.93
N ALA A 63 4.74 7.98 -11.44
CA ALA A 63 3.52 7.59 -10.72
C ALA A 63 3.45 6.08 -10.47
N THR A 64 3.80 5.27 -11.48
CA THR A 64 3.86 3.81 -11.33
C THR A 64 4.96 3.36 -10.36
N ALA A 65 6.13 4.00 -10.37
CA ALA A 65 7.19 3.73 -9.39
C ALA A 65 6.74 4.06 -7.96
N VAL A 66 6.07 5.20 -7.75
CA VAL A 66 5.52 5.58 -6.44
C VAL A 66 4.46 4.58 -6.00
N ALA A 67 3.52 4.21 -6.88
CA ALA A 67 2.50 3.21 -6.59
C ALA A 67 3.12 1.86 -6.20
N PHE A 68 4.22 1.47 -6.85
CA PHE A 68 4.95 0.25 -6.55
C PHE A 68 5.60 0.29 -5.17
N VAL A 69 6.31 1.38 -4.84
CA VAL A 69 6.95 1.57 -3.53
C VAL A 69 5.91 1.58 -2.42
N VAL A 70 4.78 2.27 -2.63
CA VAL A 70 3.65 2.22 -1.71
C VAL A 70 3.22 0.77 -1.56
N ALA A 71 2.74 0.09 -2.60
CA ALA A 71 2.26 -1.29 -2.52
C ALA A 71 3.25 -2.23 -1.77
N LEU A 72 4.54 -2.14 -2.08
CA LEU A 72 5.60 -2.91 -1.44
C LEU A 72 5.70 -2.62 0.07
N ALA A 73 5.72 -1.35 0.48
CA ALA A 73 5.79 -0.98 1.90
C ALA A 73 4.58 -1.50 2.70
N GLY A 74 3.43 -1.68 2.07
CA GLY A 74 2.23 -2.23 2.70
C GLY A 74 2.40 -3.67 3.18
N LEU A 75 3.25 -4.44 2.50
CA LEU A 75 3.61 -5.80 2.93
C LEU A 75 4.36 -5.82 4.27
N PHE A 76 5.06 -4.72 4.57
CA PHE A 76 5.87 -4.59 5.79
C PHE A 76 5.14 -3.83 6.91
N VAL A 77 3.95 -3.26 6.68
CA VAL A 77 3.15 -2.56 7.70
C VAL A 77 3.00 -3.38 8.99
N PRO A 78 2.67 -4.69 8.96
CA PRO A 78 2.57 -5.49 10.18
C PRO A 78 3.88 -5.58 10.96
N GLN A 79 5.01 -5.75 10.25
CA GLN A 79 6.34 -5.88 10.85
C GLN A 79 6.80 -4.56 11.45
N ILE A 80 6.62 -3.45 10.73
CA ILE A 80 6.96 -2.10 11.19
C ILE A 80 6.18 -1.76 12.46
N GLN A 81 4.88 -2.05 12.48
CA GLN A 81 4.03 -1.79 13.66
C GLN A 81 4.41 -2.65 14.86
N LYS A 82 4.78 -3.92 14.63
CA LYS A 82 5.29 -4.82 15.66
C LYS A 82 6.64 -4.35 16.23
N TRP A 83 7.51 -3.79 15.40
CA TRP A 83 8.79 -3.25 15.83
C TRP A 83 8.59 -1.98 16.67
N LEU A 84 7.73 -1.07 16.21
CA LEU A 84 7.32 0.16 16.92
C LEU A 84 6.62 -0.11 18.27
N SER A 85 5.95 -1.26 18.42
CA SER A 85 5.32 -1.64 19.68
C SER A 85 6.26 -2.35 20.66
N ARG A 86 7.38 -2.90 20.19
CA ARG A 86 8.38 -3.58 21.04
C ARG A 86 9.44 -2.65 21.61
N GLY A 87 9.67 -1.50 20.98
CA GLY A 87 10.60 -0.47 21.45
C GLY A 87 10.03 0.49 22.51
N ARG A 88 8.79 0.27 22.95
CA ARG A 88 8.13 0.95 24.08
C ARG A 88 7.86 -0.07 25.16
#